data_AF-A0A830FIR7-F1
#
_entry.id   AF-A0A830FIR7-F1
#
_cell.length_a   1.000
_cell.length_b   1.000
_cell.length_c   1.000
_cell.angle_alpha   90.00
_cell.angle_beta   90.00
_cell.angle_gamma   90.00
#
_symmetry.space_group_name_H-M   'P 1'
#
loop_
_entity.id
_entity.type
_entity.pdbx_description
1 polymer ?
#
loop_
_entity_poly.entity_id
_entity_poly.type
_entity_poly.pdbx_seq_one_letter_code
_entity_poly.pdbx_strand_id
1 'polypeptide(L)'
;MRLKDYDNDDGKRVWLSDDELTRLIEQAETPHQRLAFLLAGRVGLRRSEIIEVCPQDLVDGPTGNHIRVWESYAKRDKYREPPVPKEVVTIAETLAYQQDDDEPLLDVAGSTIYRWVRRAADALEDETGDEGLEYLDVHDLRRTWGTYLLEQGVIPSVVMDWGGWEDWETFRQHYLGEFSPEAIRRERGKVEFLEHDDGGSDVVHPGTIPANGSERTAD
;
A
#
# COMPACT_ATOMS: atom_id res chain seq x y z
N MET A 1 -9.45 0.55 3.80
CA MET A 1 -8.60 -0.51 3.24
C MET A 1 -9.47 -1.54 2.53
N ARG A 2 -8.88 -2.54 1.88
CA ARG A 2 -9.60 -3.71 1.34
C ARG A 2 -9.06 -4.98 1.97
N LEU A 3 -9.99 -5.89 2.29
CA LEU A 3 -9.68 -7.22 2.82
C LEU A 3 -10.14 -8.30 1.85
N LYS A 4 -9.43 -9.43 1.82
CA LYS A 4 -9.87 -10.67 1.17
C LYS A 4 -9.42 -11.87 1.96
N ASP A 5 -10.29 -12.84 2.17
CA ASP A 5 -9.93 -14.07 2.87
C ASP A 5 -8.79 -14.82 2.15
N TYR A 6 -7.99 -15.55 2.93
CA TYR A 6 -7.14 -16.59 2.37
C TYR A 6 -7.98 -17.80 1.97
N ASP A 7 -7.54 -18.52 0.92
CA ASP A 7 -8.33 -19.64 0.41
C ASP A 7 -8.34 -20.85 1.37
N ASN A 8 -7.36 -20.95 2.28
CA ASN A 8 -7.16 -22.10 3.18
C ASN A 8 -6.75 -21.70 4.62
N ASP A 9 -6.99 -20.46 5.04
CA ASP A 9 -6.62 -19.96 6.37
C ASP A 9 -7.68 -18.96 6.86
N ASP A 10 -7.85 -18.84 8.19
CA ASP A 10 -8.81 -17.93 8.82
C ASP A 10 -8.34 -16.45 8.78
N GLY A 11 -7.15 -16.18 8.23
CA GLY A 11 -6.59 -14.85 8.05
C GLY A 11 -7.13 -14.09 6.84
N LYS A 12 -6.72 -12.82 6.72
CA LYS A 12 -7.07 -11.96 5.58
C LYS A 12 -5.82 -11.38 4.92
N ARG A 13 -5.92 -11.21 3.61
CA ARG A 13 -5.05 -10.37 2.80
C ARG A 13 -5.52 -8.92 2.90
N VAL A 14 -4.58 -8.01 3.13
CA VAL A 14 -4.86 -6.59 3.27
C VAL A 14 -4.29 -5.81 2.08
N TRP A 15 -5.05 -4.82 1.61
CA TRP A 15 -4.58 -3.77 0.71
C TRP A 15 -4.95 -2.42 1.32
N LEU A 16 -3.93 -1.63 1.64
CA LEU A 16 -4.13 -0.27 2.13
C LEU A 16 -4.37 0.67 0.93
N SER A 17 -5.16 1.72 1.15
CA SER A 17 -5.15 2.88 0.26
C SER A 17 -3.83 3.66 0.39
N ASP A 18 -3.53 4.56 -0.53
CA ASP A 18 -2.36 5.45 -0.42
C ASP A 18 -2.43 6.31 0.84
N ASP A 19 -3.62 6.80 1.20
CA ASP A 19 -3.86 7.56 2.43
C ASP A 19 -3.55 6.70 3.68
N GLU A 20 -4.03 5.45 3.70
CA GLU A 20 -3.81 4.52 4.83
C GLU A 20 -2.36 4.06 4.94
N LEU A 21 -1.71 3.79 3.80
CA LEU A 21 -0.29 3.48 3.77
C LEU A 21 0.55 4.66 4.27
N THR A 22 0.16 5.88 3.89
CA THR A 22 0.81 7.12 4.39
C THR A 22 0.66 7.23 5.90
N ARG A 23 -0.56 7.07 6.43
CA ARG A 23 -0.82 7.08 7.87
C ARG A 23 -0.03 5.99 8.61
N LEU A 24 0.07 4.79 8.05
CA LEU A 24 0.91 3.72 8.62
C LEU A 24 2.39 4.13 8.67
N ILE A 25 2.92 4.73 7.59
CA ILE A 25 4.31 5.22 7.55
C ILE A 25 4.53 6.33 8.60
N GLU A 26 3.53 7.16 8.85
CA GLU A 26 3.56 8.23 9.86
C GLU A 26 3.55 7.72 11.31
N GLN A 27 3.10 6.48 11.57
CA GLN A 27 3.23 5.84 12.88
C GLN A 27 4.68 5.46 13.24
N ALA A 28 5.64 5.62 12.33
CA ALA A 28 7.03 5.33 12.61
C ALA A 28 7.61 6.26 13.70
N GLU A 29 8.11 5.66 14.77
CA GLU A 29 8.70 6.39 15.91
C GLU A 29 10.16 6.79 15.68
N THR A 30 10.85 6.13 14.73
CA THR A 30 12.27 6.34 14.44
C THR A 30 12.54 6.35 12.93
N PRO A 31 13.67 6.96 12.49
CA PRO A 31 14.08 6.91 11.08
C PRO A 31 14.26 5.48 10.55
N HIS A 32 14.70 4.53 11.39
CA HIS A 32 14.84 3.13 11.03
C HIS A 32 13.48 2.46 10.75
N GLN A 33 12.49 2.70 11.61
CA GLN A 33 11.13 2.22 11.38
C GLN A 33 10.53 2.84 10.12
N ARG A 34 10.71 4.15 9.94
CA ARG A 34 10.20 4.88 8.77
C ARG A 34 10.79 4.35 7.48
N LEU A 35 12.11 4.13 7.46
CA LEU A 35 12.80 3.51 6.32
C LEU A 35 12.25 2.10 6.04
N ALA A 36 12.08 1.27 7.06
CA ALA A 36 11.52 -0.08 6.88
C ALA A 36 10.11 -0.06 6.27
N PHE A 37 9.24 0.83 6.72
CA PHE A 37 7.88 0.97 6.17
C PHE A 37 7.89 1.47 4.73
N LEU A 38 8.74 2.45 4.41
CA LEU A 38 8.92 2.94 3.03
C LEU A 38 9.46 1.85 2.11
N LEU A 39 10.49 1.09 2.52
CA LEU A 39 11.05 -0.01 1.73
C LEU A 39 10.01 -1.11 1.48
N ALA A 40 9.15 -1.41 2.46
CA ALA A 40 8.08 -2.40 2.30
C ALA A 40 6.95 -1.89 1.38
N GLY A 41 6.38 -0.71 1.68
CA GLY A 41 5.15 -0.23 1.07
C GLY A 41 5.31 0.72 -0.11
N ARG A 42 6.46 1.38 -0.27
CA ARG A 42 6.75 2.29 -1.39
C ARG A 42 7.79 1.76 -2.37
N VAL A 43 8.55 0.73 -1.99
CA VAL A 43 9.57 0.08 -2.84
C VAL A 43 9.26 -1.41 -3.10
N GLY A 44 8.37 -2.02 -2.32
CA GLY A 44 7.94 -3.41 -2.53
C GLY A 44 8.97 -4.47 -2.13
N LEU A 45 9.92 -4.11 -1.25
CA LEU A 45 10.93 -5.05 -0.77
C LEU A 45 10.32 -6.10 0.15
N ARG A 46 10.86 -7.33 0.07
CA ARG A 46 10.55 -8.38 1.02
C ARG A 46 11.24 -8.08 2.33
N ARG A 47 10.66 -8.56 3.43
CA ARG A 47 11.25 -8.46 4.77
C ARG A 47 12.74 -8.85 4.85
N SER A 48 13.17 -9.91 4.17
CA SER A 48 14.60 -10.28 4.17
C SER A 48 15.46 -9.30 3.41
N GLU A 49 14.96 -8.75 2.30
CA GLU A 49 15.70 -7.76 1.51
C GLU A 49 15.82 -6.45 2.30
N ILE A 50 14.75 -6.04 3.02
CA ILE A 50 14.74 -4.82 3.86
C ILE A 50 15.90 -4.78 4.86
N ILE A 51 16.22 -5.91 5.50
CA ILE A 51 17.30 -5.99 6.51
C ILE A 51 18.68 -6.24 5.89
N GLU A 52 18.75 -6.45 4.58
CA GLU A 52 19.99 -6.72 3.83
C GLU A 52 20.42 -5.51 2.98
N VAL A 53 19.57 -4.47 2.84
CA VAL A 53 19.90 -3.25 2.09
C VAL A 53 21.05 -2.50 2.74
N CYS A 54 22.08 -2.21 1.95
CA CYS A 54 23.20 -1.36 2.34
C CYS A 54 23.16 0.01 1.62
N PRO A 55 23.87 1.05 2.12
CA PRO A 55 23.97 2.34 1.45
C PRO A 55 24.41 2.23 -0.02
N GLN A 56 25.38 1.37 -0.33
CA GLN A 56 25.90 1.17 -1.69
C GLN A 56 24.87 0.65 -2.70
N ASP A 57 23.77 0.06 -2.22
CA ASP A 57 22.72 -0.47 -3.09
C ASP A 57 21.78 0.62 -3.60
N LEU A 58 21.76 1.80 -2.97
CA LEU A 58 21.00 2.96 -3.43
C LEU A 58 21.79 3.69 -4.51
N VAL A 59 21.20 3.77 -5.70
CA VAL A 59 21.88 4.25 -6.89
C VAL A 59 21.05 5.35 -7.55
N ASP A 60 21.69 6.48 -7.83
CA ASP A 60 21.16 7.50 -8.72
C ASP A 60 21.49 7.12 -10.18
N GLY A 61 20.47 6.74 -10.93
CA GLY A 61 20.58 6.28 -12.31
C GLY A 61 19.94 7.23 -13.31
N PRO A 62 20.13 7.02 -14.63
CA PRO A 62 19.54 7.87 -15.68
C PRO A 62 18.00 7.86 -15.69
N THR A 63 17.37 6.86 -15.07
CA THR A 63 15.91 6.73 -14.91
C THR A 63 15.41 7.17 -13.53
N GLY A 64 16.28 7.79 -12.73
CA GLY A 64 16.04 8.17 -11.34
C GLY A 64 16.63 7.18 -10.34
N ASN A 65 16.39 7.48 -9.06
CA ASN A 65 16.89 6.67 -7.95
C ASN A 65 16.25 5.28 -7.96
N HIS A 66 17.06 4.26 -7.76
CA HIS A 66 16.63 2.88 -7.59
C HIS A 66 17.49 2.19 -6.53
N ILE A 67 17.04 1.01 -6.10
CA ILE A 67 17.81 0.15 -5.22
C ILE A 67 18.18 -1.15 -5.93
N ARG A 68 19.43 -1.57 -5.81
CA ARG A 68 19.89 -2.87 -6.32
C ARG A 68 19.56 -3.97 -5.33
N VAL A 69 18.64 -4.85 -5.71
CA VAL A 69 18.31 -6.03 -4.92
C VAL A 69 19.06 -7.21 -5.52
N TRP A 70 20.09 -7.69 -4.82
CA TRP A 70 20.94 -8.79 -5.28
C TRP A 70 20.30 -10.17 -5.11
N GLU A 71 20.76 -11.13 -5.89
CA GLU A 71 20.28 -12.52 -5.80
C GLU A 71 20.65 -13.13 -4.45
N SER A 72 19.64 -13.63 -3.73
CA SER A 72 19.89 -14.53 -2.62
C SER A 72 19.92 -15.97 -3.12
N TYR A 73 21.07 -16.64 -2.96
CA TYR A 73 21.25 -18.04 -3.35
C TYR A 73 20.20 -18.98 -2.73
N ALA A 74 19.66 -18.63 -1.56
CA ALA A 74 18.66 -19.42 -0.84
C ALA A 74 17.26 -19.38 -1.46
N LYS A 75 16.91 -18.32 -2.20
CA LYS A 75 15.53 -18.11 -2.70
C LYS A 75 15.41 -18.14 -4.23
N ARG A 76 16.53 -18.26 -4.96
CA ARG A 76 16.57 -18.11 -6.44
C ARG A 76 15.93 -16.80 -6.89
N ASP A 77 16.08 -15.78 -6.07
CA ASP A 77 15.56 -14.45 -6.39
C ASP A 77 16.50 -13.79 -7.39
N LYS A 78 15.98 -13.32 -8.52
CA LYS A 78 16.80 -12.61 -9.51
C LYS A 78 17.10 -11.17 -9.06
N TYR A 79 18.24 -10.70 -9.55
CA TYR A 79 18.60 -9.29 -9.49
C TYR A 79 17.48 -8.41 -10.04
N ARG A 80 17.20 -7.29 -9.36
CA ARG A 80 16.22 -6.29 -9.81
C ARG A 80 16.51 -4.91 -9.23
N GLU A 81 15.93 -3.90 -9.88
CA GLU A 81 16.18 -2.48 -9.59
C GLU A 81 14.86 -1.70 -9.39
N PRO A 82 14.09 -1.95 -8.31
CA PRO A 82 12.88 -1.18 -8.06
C PRO A 82 13.21 0.31 -7.82
N PRO A 83 12.40 1.24 -8.36
CA PRO A 83 12.60 2.67 -8.16
C PRO A 83 12.35 3.04 -6.69
N VAL A 84 13.09 4.04 -6.19
CA VAL A 84 12.95 4.52 -4.81
C VAL A 84 12.51 5.98 -4.75
N PRO A 85 11.58 6.34 -3.85
CA PRO A 85 11.26 7.74 -3.57
C PRO A 85 12.47 8.49 -3.01
N LYS A 86 12.54 9.80 -3.27
CA LYS A 86 13.60 10.68 -2.72
C LYS A 86 13.70 10.61 -1.20
N GLU A 87 12.57 10.45 -0.51
CA GLU A 87 12.54 10.32 0.94
C GLU A 87 13.35 9.12 1.45
N VAL A 88 13.29 7.97 0.74
CA VAL A 88 14.09 6.79 1.09
C VAL A 88 15.57 7.11 1.03
N VAL A 89 16.01 7.78 -0.04
CA VAL A 89 17.41 8.19 -0.22
C VAL A 89 17.84 9.12 0.92
N THR A 90 17.06 10.15 1.23
CA THR A 90 17.40 11.11 2.29
C THR A 90 17.49 10.46 3.67
N ILE A 91 16.58 9.55 4.01
CA ILE A 91 16.64 8.84 5.29
C ILE A 91 17.84 7.90 5.32
N ALA A 92 18.11 7.16 4.23
CA ALA A 92 19.24 6.27 4.14
C ALA A 92 20.58 7.00 4.26
N GLU A 93 20.77 8.12 3.56
CA GLU A 93 21.95 8.99 3.69
C GLU A 93 22.14 9.47 5.14
N THR A 94 21.04 9.80 5.81
CA THR A 94 21.08 10.24 7.22
C THR A 94 21.51 9.11 8.15
N LEU A 95 20.99 7.90 7.96
CA LEU A 95 21.37 6.73 8.74
C LEU A 95 22.81 6.29 8.45
N ALA A 96 23.25 6.48 7.21
CA ALA A 96 24.57 6.04 6.76
C ALA A 96 25.73 7.00 7.12
N TYR A 97 25.46 8.16 7.71
CA TYR A 97 26.43 9.25 7.88
C TYR A 97 27.77 8.86 8.54
N GLN A 98 27.83 7.73 9.26
CA GLN A 98 29.04 7.23 9.95
C GLN A 98 29.23 5.71 9.89
N GLN A 99 28.56 5.02 8.96
CA GLN A 99 28.71 3.57 8.79
C GLN A 99 29.40 3.26 7.46
N ASP A 100 29.93 2.05 7.34
CA ASP A 100 30.52 1.60 6.07
C ASP A 100 29.41 1.33 5.03
N ASP A 101 29.69 1.59 3.75
CA ASP A 101 28.68 1.53 2.68
C ASP A 101 28.16 0.10 2.40
N ASP A 102 28.85 -0.92 2.90
CA ASP A 102 28.48 -2.34 2.82
C ASP A 102 27.81 -2.87 4.11
N GLU A 103 27.62 -2.03 5.13
CA GLU A 103 26.85 -2.37 6.32
C GLU A 103 25.34 -2.13 6.10
N PRO A 104 24.46 -3.05 6.54
CA PRO A 104 23.02 -2.87 6.37
C PRO A 104 22.49 -1.60 7.07
N LEU A 105 21.65 -0.84 6.36
CA LEU A 105 20.95 0.35 6.91
C LEU A 105 20.07 0.01 8.13
N LEU A 106 19.66 -1.25 8.25
CA LEU A 106 18.79 -1.75 9.30
C LEU A 106 19.42 -2.99 9.97
N ASP A 107 20.29 -2.78 10.96
CA ASP A 107 20.85 -3.85 11.78
C ASP A 107 19.83 -4.39 12.82
N VAL A 108 18.79 -5.06 12.31
CA VAL A 108 17.77 -5.70 13.13
C VAL A 108 17.41 -7.08 12.57
N ALA A 109 17.03 -7.99 13.48
CA ALA A 109 16.47 -9.27 13.06
C ALA A 109 15.17 -9.06 12.27
N GLY A 110 14.91 -9.93 11.29
CA GLY A 110 13.70 -9.84 10.47
C GLY A 110 12.37 -9.88 11.26
N SER A 111 12.33 -10.56 12.40
CA SER A 111 11.16 -10.55 13.31
C SER A 111 10.85 -9.16 13.87
N THR A 112 11.85 -8.28 13.96
CA THR A 112 11.68 -6.89 14.38
C THR A 112 10.83 -6.11 13.39
N ILE A 113 10.97 -6.36 12.08
CA ILE A 113 10.17 -5.69 11.04
C ILE A 113 8.69 -6.04 11.19
N TYR A 114 8.36 -7.33 11.37
CA TYR A 114 6.98 -7.75 11.63
C TYR A 114 6.41 -7.07 12.87
N ARG A 115 7.19 -7.00 13.96
CA ARG A 115 6.78 -6.34 15.20
C ARG A 115 6.56 -4.84 15.02
N TRP A 116 7.38 -4.16 14.22
CA TRP A 116 7.19 -2.75 13.92
C TRP A 116 5.90 -2.51 13.13
N VAL A 117 5.65 -3.30 12.08
CA VAL A 117 4.41 -3.19 11.29
C VAL A 117 3.19 -3.47 12.16
N ARG A 118 3.22 -4.53 12.99
CA ARG A 118 2.12 -4.86 13.90
C ARG A 118 1.81 -3.72 14.87
N ARG A 119 2.83 -3.12 15.50
CA ARG A 119 2.63 -1.98 16.42
C ARG A 119 2.08 -0.75 15.73
N ALA A 120 2.55 -0.46 14.52
CA ALA A 120 2.00 0.64 13.72
C ALA A 120 0.54 0.38 13.34
N ALA A 121 0.19 -0.88 13.02
CA ALA A 121 -1.18 -1.30 12.77
C ALA A 121 -2.06 -1.18 14.01
N ASP A 122 -1.59 -1.65 15.17
CA ASP A 122 -2.29 -1.52 16.47
C ASP A 122 -2.57 -0.04 16.80
N ALA A 123 -1.57 0.83 16.64
CA ALA A 123 -1.74 2.27 16.91
C ALA A 123 -2.75 2.92 15.95
N LEU A 124 -2.73 2.53 14.68
CA LEU A 124 -3.68 3.03 13.68
C LEU A 124 -5.09 2.47 13.93
N GLU A 125 -5.21 1.24 14.45
CA GLU A 125 -6.47 0.62 14.84
C GLU A 125 -7.06 1.35 16.04
N ASP A 126 -6.26 1.65 17.06
CA ASP A 126 -6.68 2.48 18.21
C ASP A 126 -7.17 3.88 17.76
N GLU A 127 -6.56 4.45 16.71
CA GLU A 127 -6.93 5.77 16.17
C GLU A 127 -8.22 5.72 15.32
N THR A 128 -8.42 4.65 14.54
CA THR A 128 -9.47 4.58 13.51
C THR A 128 -10.66 3.70 13.87
N GLY A 129 -10.46 2.72 14.75
CA GLY A 129 -11.39 1.64 15.03
C GLY A 129 -11.57 0.63 13.90
N ASP A 130 -10.68 0.60 12.89
CA ASP A 130 -10.77 -0.36 11.78
C ASP A 130 -10.11 -1.69 12.14
N GLU A 131 -10.93 -2.67 12.56
CA GLU A 131 -10.53 -4.04 12.91
C GLU A 131 -9.76 -4.74 11.77
N GLY A 132 -9.89 -4.30 10.52
CA GLY A 132 -9.13 -4.84 9.39
C GLY A 132 -7.61 -4.75 9.56
N LEU A 133 -7.14 -3.81 10.39
CA LEU A 133 -5.73 -3.64 10.73
C LEU A 133 -5.17 -4.82 11.52
N GLU A 134 -5.98 -5.61 12.22
CA GLU A 134 -5.55 -6.82 12.93
C GLU A 134 -4.86 -7.84 12.01
N TYR A 135 -5.21 -7.84 10.72
CA TYR A 135 -4.66 -8.77 9.72
C TYR A 135 -3.43 -8.22 8.98
N LEU A 136 -3.07 -6.95 9.17
CA LEU A 136 -2.00 -6.32 8.41
C LEU A 136 -0.60 -6.84 8.78
N ASP A 137 0.15 -7.27 7.77
CA ASP A 137 1.55 -7.71 7.87
C ASP A 137 2.46 -7.02 6.82
N VAL A 138 3.77 -7.07 7.00
CA VAL A 138 4.77 -6.54 6.05
C VAL A 138 4.59 -7.08 4.61
N HIS A 139 4.13 -8.31 4.44
CA HIS A 139 3.80 -8.90 3.15
C HIS A 139 2.65 -8.18 2.44
N ASP A 140 1.67 -7.68 3.19
CA ASP A 140 0.56 -6.90 2.67
C ASP A 140 1.02 -5.52 2.19
N LEU A 141 2.08 -4.94 2.78
CA LEU A 141 2.67 -3.68 2.30
C LEU A 141 3.26 -3.85 0.89
N ARG A 142 4.00 -4.95 0.66
CA ARG A 142 4.47 -5.29 -0.69
C ARG A 142 3.32 -5.57 -1.66
N ARG A 143 2.24 -6.21 -1.18
CA ARG A 143 1.05 -6.49 -2.01
C ARG A 143 0.33 -5.21 -2.40
N THR A 144 0.19 -4.30 -1.43
CA THR A 144 -0.36 -2.95 -1.60
C THR A 144 0.43 -2.21 -2.66
N TRP A 145 1.76 -2.17 -2.54
CA TRP A 145 2.66 -1.54 -3.50
C TRP A 145 2.45 -2.04 -4.94
N GLY A 146 2.47 -3.36 -5.16
CA GLY A 146 2.34 -3.92 -6.50
C GLY A 146 0.98 -3.62 -7.15
N THR A 147 -0.08 -3.70 -6.35
CA THR A 147 -1.45 -3.40 -6.81
C THR A 147 -1.61 -1.92 -7.13
N TYR A 148 -1.09 -1.05 -6.26
CA TYR A 148 -1.11 0.40 -6.45
C TYR A 148 -0.43 0.83 -7.75
N LEU A 149 0.75 0.29 -8.06
CA LEU A 149 1.47 0.63 -9.30
C LEU A 149 0.67 0.27 -10.57
N LEU A 150 0.05 -0.91 -10.61
CA LEU A 150 -0.79 -1.32 -11.74
C LEU A 150 -1.94 -0.34 -11.97
N GLU A 151 -2.51 0.18 -10.90
CA GLU A 151 -3.63 1.12 -10.97
C GLU A 151 -3.24 2.54 -11.36
N GLN A 152 -2.02 2.95 -11.00
CA GLN A 152 -1.39 4.15 -11.55
C GLN A 152 -1.03 4.00 -13.03
N GLY A 153 -1.33 2.84 -13.64
CA GLY A 153 -1.12 2.58 -15.06
C GLY A 153 0.28 2.11 -15.41
N VAL A 154 1.09 1.71 -14.41
CA VAL A 154 2.39 1.08 -14.68
C VAL A 154 2.15 -0.25 -15.38
N ILE A 155 2.87 -0.46 -16.48
CA ILE A 155 2.70 -1.65 -17.33
C ILE A 155 2.99 -2.91 -16.49
N PRO A 156 2.13 -3.96 -16.55
CA PRO A 156 2.29 -5.14 -15.70
C PRO A 156 3.67 -5.80 -15.75
N SER A 157 4.30 -5.86 -16.92
CA SER A 157 5.66 -6.40 -17.06
C SER A 157 6.72 -5.59 -16.33
N VAL A 158 6.54 -4.26 -16.20
CA VAL A 158 7.45 -3.38 -15.45
C VAL A 158 7.24 -3.59 -13.94
N VAL A 159 5.98 -3.71 -13.49
CA VAL A 159 5.69 -4.04 -12.08
C VAL A 159 6.27 -5.41 -11.72
N MET A 160 6.14 -6.40 -12.61
CA MET A 160 6.75 -7.72 -12.45
C MET A 160 8.27 -7.65 -12.30
N ASP A 161 8.94 -6.89 -13.17
CA ASP A 161 10.39 -6.70 -13.14
C ASP A 161 10.86 -6.07 -11.82
N TRP A 162 10.26 -4.95 -11.41
CA TRP A 162 10.60 -4.26 -10.16
C TRP A 162 10.31 -5.10 -8.91
N GLY A 163 9.19 -5.83 -8.89
CA GLY A 163 8.85 -6.67 -7.75
C GLY A 163 9.51 -8.05 -7.77
N GLY A 164 10.16 -8.46 -8.86
CA GLY A 164 10.77 -9.78 -8.99
C GLY A 164 9.74 -10.92 -9.06
N TRP A 165 8.62 -10.68 -9.74
CA TRP A 165 7.63 -11.72 -10.04
C TRP A 165 7.95 -12.36 -11.39
N GLU A 166 8.14 -13.68 -11.42
CA GLU A 166 8.49 -14.40 -12.66
C GLU A 166 7.30 -15.08 -13.33
N ASP A 167 6.32 -15.50 -12.54
CA ASP A 167 5.18 -16.25 -13.03
C ASP A 167 4.01 -15.30 -13.33
N TRP A 168 3.76 -15.08 -14.62
CA TRP A 168 2.69 -14.19 -15.09
C TRP A 168 1.32 -14.63 -14.59
N GLU A 169 1.04 -15.92 -14.58
CA GLU A 169 -0.30 -16.42 -14.24
C GLU A 169 -0.61 -16.19 -12.75
N THR A 170 0.36 -16.49 -11.89
CA THR A 170 0.35 -16.20 -10.46
C THR A 170 0.25 -14.70 -10.21
N PHE A 171 1.07 -13.89 -10.89
CA PHE A 171 1.01 -12.43 -10.78
C PHE A 171 -0.36 -11.89 -11.19
N ARG A 172 -0.88 -12.33 -12.34
CA ARG A 172 -2.19 -11.94 -12.84
C ARG A 172 -3.30 -12.31 -11.85
N GLN A 173 -3.29 -13.53 -11.32
CA GLN A 173 -4.29 -13.98 -10.35
C GLN A 173 -4.26 -13.15 -9.06
N HIS A 174 -3.07 -12.79 -8.56
CA HIS A 174 -2.92 -12.07 -7.31
C HIS A 174 -3.02 -10.54 -7.42
N TYR A 175 -2.79 -9.95 -8.60
CA TYR A 175 -2.66 -8.50 -8.75
C TYR A 175 -3.53 -7.88 -9.85
N LEU A 176 -3.94 -8.65 -10.88
CA LEU A 176 -4.87 -8.16 -11.93
C LEU A 176 -6.31 -8.64 -11.73
N GLY A 177 -6.51 -9.73 -10.99
CA GLY A 177 -7.83 -10.18 -10.53
C GLY A 177 -8.31 -9.46 -9.26
N GLU A 178 -7.47 -8.61 -8.68
CA GLU A 178 -7.72 -7.91 -7.42
C GLU A 178 -7.78 -6.40 -7.68
N PHE A 179 -8.72 -5.71 -7.04
CA PHE A 179 -8.84 -4.25 -7.10
C PHE A 179 -8.34 -3.65 -5.78
N SER A 180 -7.55 -2.59 -5.80
CA SER A 180 -7.19 -1.86 -4.59
C SER A 180 -8.35 -0.96 -4.11
N PRO A 181 -8.22 -0.34 -2.92
CA PRO A 181 -9.11 0.73 -2.48
C PRO A 181 -9.26 1.88 -3.49
N GLU A 182 -8.19 2.32 -4.18
CA GLU A 182 -8.23 3.41 -5.17
C GLU A 182 -9.05 3.03 -6.40
N ALA A 183 -8.85 1.83 -6.97
CA ALA A 183 -9.68 1.35 -8.06
C ALA A 183 -11.15 1.28 -7.65
N ILE A 184 -11.44 0.77 -6.46
CA ILE A 184 -12.82 0.73 -5.94
C ILE A 184 -13.37 2.15 -5.79
N ARG A 185 -12.59 3.09 -5.24
CA ARG A 185 -13.00 4.50 -5.09
C ARG A 185 -13.33 5.13 -6.45
N ARG A 186 -12.49 4.89 -7.47
CA ARG A 186 -12.70 5.37 -8.84
C ARG A 186 -13.94 4.76 -9.50
N GLU A 187 -14.15 3.44 -9.38
CA GLU A 187 -15.31 2.79 -9.97
C GLU A 187 -16.62 3.19 -9.25
N ARG A 188 -16.58 3.40 -7.92
CA ARG A 188 -17.70 3.93 -7.15
C ARG A 188 -18.10 5.33 -7.60
N GLY A 189 -17.13 6.20 -7.88
CA GLY A 189 -17.39 7.56 -8.39
C GLY A 189 -18.05 7.59 -9.78
N LYS A 190 -18.13 6.47 -10.51
CA LYS A 190 -18.88 6.39 -11.78
C LYS A 190 -20.37 6.11 -11.57
N VAL A 191 -20.78 5.79 -10.35
CA VAL A 191 -22.14 5.41 -10.00
C VAL A 191 -22.76 6.54 -9.18
N GLU A 192 -23.70 7.27 -9.78
CA GLU A 192 -24.27 8.53 -9.26
C GLU A 192 -24.77 8.45 -7.80
N PHE A 193 -25.41 7.35 -7.39
CA PHE A 193 -25.89 7.20 -6.01
C PHE A 193 -24.80 6.78 -4.99
N LEU A 194 -23.60 6.45 -5.46
CA LEU A 194 -22.44 6.07 -4.64
C LEU A 194 -21.38 7.17 -4.54
N GLU A 195 -21.42 8.15 -5.45
CA GLU A 195 -20.64 9.38 -5.38
C GLU A 195 -21.17 10.18 -4.18
N HIS A 196 -20.31 10.48 -3.19
CA HIS A 196 -20.78 11.09 -1.94
C HIS A 196 -21.26 12.53 -2.17
N ASP A 197 -22.49 12.78 -1.72
CA ASP A 197 -23.10 14.09 -1.49
C ASP A 197 -22.59 14.64 -0.14
N ASP A 198 -21.44 15.33 -0.17
CA ASP A 198 -20.97 16.15 0.96
C ASP A 198 -21.81 17.44 1.04
N GLY A 199 -23.09 17.31 1.39
CA GLY A 199 -23.98 18.45 1.50
C GLY A 199 -25.38 18.04 1.89
N GLY A 200 -25.73 18.23 3.16
CA GLY A 200 -27.10 18.03 3.62
C GLY A 200 -28.10 18.73 2.70
N SER A 201 -28.91 17.96 2.01
CA SER A 201 -30.10 18.46 1.33
C SER A 201 -31.20 17.41 1.41
N ASP A 202 -32.40 17.89 1.74
CA ASP A 202 -33.58 17.12 2.08
C ASP A 202 -33.84 15.96 1.11
N VAL A 203 -34.03 14.78 1.69
CA VAL A 203 -34.59 13.63 1.00
C VAL A 203 -36.01 13.97 0.56
N VAL A 204 -36.17 14.40 -0.69
CA VAL A 204 -37.49 14.43 -1.34
C VAL A 204 -37.74 13.06 -1.95
N HIS A 205 -38.48 12.22 -1.22
CA HIS A 205 -39.03 10.98 -1.77
C HIS A 205 -39.98 11.27 -2.93
N PRO A 206 -39.74 10.74 -4.16
CA PRO A 206 -40.70 10.84 -5.23
C PRO A 206 -41.76 9.74 -5.01
N GLY A 207 -42.84 10.07 -4.30
CA GLY A 207 -43.88 9.07 -4.04
C GLY A 207 -45.19 9.53 -3.42
N THR A 208 -45.37 10.80 -3.04
CA THR A 208 -46.67 11.27 -2.56
C THR A 208 -47.24 12.31 -3.52
N ILE A 209 -48.23 11.88 -4.30
CA ILE A 209 -49.10 12.77 -5.06
C ILE A 209 -49.79 13.71 -4.06
N PRO A 210 -49.67 15.04 -4.17
CA PRO A 210 -50.49 15.93 -3.37
C PRO A 210 -51.94 15.82 -3.86
N ALA A 211 -52.85 15.50 -2.94
CA ALA A 211 -54.27 15.63 -3.18
C ALA A 211 -54.57 17.09 -3.52
N ASN A 212 -54.98 17.34 -4.76
CA ASN A 212 -55.46 18.64 -5.21
C ASN A 212 -56.64 19.08 -4.33
N GLY A 213 -56.38 20.06 -3.46
CA GLY A 213 -57.41 20.92 -2.92
C GLY A 213 -57.83 21.91 -4.00
N SER A 214 -58.94 21.62 -4.68
CA SER A 214 -59.65 22.63 -5.47
C SER A 214 -60.82 23.17 -4.65
N GLU A 215 -60.57 24.23 -3.88
CA GLU A 215 -61.60 25.21 -3.59
C GLU A 215 -61.59 26.25 -4.70
N ARG A 216 -62.71 26.40 -5.41
CA ARG A 216 -63.15 27.68 -5.94
C ARG A 216 -64.68 27.71 -6.06
N THR A 217 -65.22 28.76 -5.47
CA THR A 217 -66.61 29.19 -5.32
C THR A 217 -67.18 29.93 -6.54
N ALA A 218 -68.52 30.07 -6.54
CA ALA A 218 -69.42 30.90 -7.37
C ALA A 218 -69.75 30.35 -8.77
N ASP A 219 -70.99 30.29 -9.26
CA ASP A 219 -72.29 30.93 -8.93
C ASP A 219 -73.44 29.90 -8.83
#